data_AF-A0A1Q7IFY9-F1
#
_entry.id   AF-A0A1Q7IFY9-F1
#
_cell.length_a   1.000
_cell.length_b   1.000
_cell.length_c   1.000
_cell.angle_alpha   90.00
_cell.angle_beta   90.00
_cell.angle_gamma   90.00
#
_symmetry.space_group_name_H-M   'P 1'
#
loop_
_entity.id
_entity.type
_entity.pdbx_description
1 polymer ?
#
loop_
_entity_poly.entity_id
_entity_poly.type
_entity_poly.pdbx_seq_one_letter_code
_entity_poly.pdbx_strand_id
1 'polypeptide(L)'
;MTEKFSQEKKSDLGLLELISTSQGESTPGIKRLNFSDSSQREAHISAFLAWLPKTLQEAPGIDWARLPSRTMGYLMRTAASSPDVIPITLAIGCAMDGMKNNRLYTNASHLTGLLRRLRVQYGLQELSQLKDRHTWEQFIEGRTLSSGEVSVLVAYDTLSSLYLRSFWVKEHFEQLSYSIRSNWRLQLAAYAPENNTYFLQYEGPSCDLYWFGDLIEKRLLGGPPEAVARERKGQPQKRGSNQYLMVKRPGVLSPLRSDSVWLRLSARSGEILFEPETLYRGVLFAAALATLALTNGSRVSELLQVSATRFETLVVDELKNQQPTGRKIAILVQNLLPKGSTQENERQFFLISEMAGRLLTEIGQQLEAAHGGRIPVVQPLRQTKEEDLRPEPYFFQICSGMFWQHMRGKFKKFQLRQWPFSCIIE
;
A
#
# COMPACT_ATOMS: atom_id res chain seq x y z
N MET A 1 15.91 29.59 -1.19
CA MET A 1 14.49 29.99 -1.01
C MET A 1 13.87 29.11 0.10
N THR A 2 14.58 28.99 1.23
CA THR A 2 14.41 27.89 2.22
C THR A 2 14.38 28.40 3.68
N GLU A 3 14.33 29.72 3.90
CA GLU A 3 14.40 30.32 5.24
C GLU A 3 13.05 30.71 5.85
N LYS A 4 11.95 30.73 5.07
CA LYS A 4 10.64 31.18 5.58
C LYS A 4 9.84 30.13 6.36
N PHE A 5 10.19 28.84 6.30
CA PHE A 5 9.48 27.77 7.02
C PHE A 5 9.95 27.56 8.48
N SER A 6 11.01 28.22 8.94
CA SER A 6 11.55 28.06 10.30
C SER A 6 11.02 29.07 11.34
N GLN A 7 10.35 30.14 10.94
CA GLN A 7 9.89 31.16 11.89
C GLN A 7 8.50 30.88 12.50
N GLU A 8 7.65 30.07 11.85
CA GLU A 8 6.31 29.75 12.36
C GLU A 8 6.29 28.63 13.42
N LYS A 9 7.44 27.97 13.66
CA LYS A 9 7.57 26.89 14.64
C LYS A 9 7.98 27.34 16.05
N LYS A 10 8.32 28.63 16.22
CA LYS A 10 8.81 29.18 17.51
C LYS A 10 7.71 29.71 18.42
N SER A 11 6.48 29.93 17.95
CA SER A 11 5.38 30.46 18.78
C SER A 11 4.68 29.41 19.64
N ASP A 12 4.66 28.14 19.23
CA ASP A 12 3.85 27.09 19.89
C ASP A 12 4.62 26.29 20.96
N LEU A 13 5.95 26.46 21.05
CA LEU A 13 6.80 25.81 22.05
C LEU A 13 6.90 26.60 23.38
N GLY A 14 6.41 27.84 23.43
CA GLY A 14 6.45 28.69 24.63
C GLY A 14 5.58 28.22 25.80
N LEU A 15 4.66 27.27 25.57
CA LEU A 15 3.81 26.69 26.61
C LEU A 15 4.48 25.57 27.43
N LEU A 16 5.61 25.02 26.98
CA LEU A 16 6.34 23.95 27.67
C LEU A 16 7.62 24.41 28.39
N GLU A 17 8.21 25.56 28.01
CA GLU A 17 9.36 26.14 28.73
C GLU A 17 9.01 26.75 30.09
N LEU A 18 7.72 27.01 30.37
CA LEU A 18 7.25 27.41 31.70
C LEU A 18 7.30 26.30 32.76
N ILE A 19 7.72 25.07 32.42
CA ILE A 19 7.69 23.92 33.34
C ILE A 19 9.08 23.52 33.88
N SER A 20 10.19 24.02 33.33
CA SER A 20 11.52 23.66 33.85
C SER A 20 12.59 24.69 33.50
N THR A 21 12.65 25.81 34.21
CA THR A 21 13.86 26.40 34.84
C THR A 21 13.61 27.87 35.19
N SER A 22 13.19 28.15 36.42
CA SER A 22 13.52 29.43 37.06
C SER A 22 13.70 29.21 38.56
N GLN A 23 14.92 29.47 39.03
CA GLN A 23 15.16 29.71 40.44
C GLN A 23 14.78 31.15 40.74
N GLY A 24 13.99 31.34 41.80
CA GLY A 24 13.92 32.60 42.52
C GLY A 24 12.84 33.58 42.06
N GLU A 25 11.57 33.22 42.23
CA GLU A 25 10.52 34.13 42.71
C GLU A 25 9.24 33.31 42.98
N SER A 26 8.72 33.42 44.20
CA SER A 26 7.60 32.63 44.71
C SER A 26 6.28 33.04 44.08
N THR A 27 6.09 32.64 42.82
CA THR A 27 4.76 32.57 42.21
C THR A 27 3.93 31.51 42.95
N PRO A 28 2.62 31.73 43.18
CA PRO A 28 1.76 30.77 43.86
C PRO A 28 1.93 29.40 43.19
N GLY A 29 2.49 28.45 43.94
CA GLY A 29 3.08 27.24 43.39
C GLY A 29 2.12 26.52 42.47
N ILE A 30 2.43 26.49 41.18
CA ILE A 30 1.68 25.72 40.19
C ILE A 30 1.77 24.26 40.62
N LYS A 31 0.71 23.77 41.27
CA LYS A 31 0.63 22.41 41.79
C LYS A 31 0.76 21.46 40.60
N ARG A 32 1.85 20.69 40.56
CA ARG A 32 2.08 19.72 39.48
C ARG A 32 0.90 18.75 39.39
N LEU A 33 0.28 18.67 38.22
CA LEU A 33 -0.79 17.72 37.93
C LEU A 33 -0.30 16.28 38.08
N ASN A 34 -0.99 15.49 38.91
CA ASN A 34 -0.67 14.09 39.12
C ASN A 34 -1.60 13.19 38.31
N PHE A 35 -1.15 12.78 37.12
CA PHE A 35 -1.90 11.91 36.20
C PHE A 35 -2.24 10.50 36.72
N SER A 36 -1.82 10.15 37.94
CA SER A 36 -2.24 8.93 38.64
C SER A 36 -3.42 9.15 39.58
N ASP A 37 -3.74 10.39 39.94
CA ASP A 37 -4.82 10.77 40.85
C ASP A 37 -6.15 10.88 40.10
N SER A 38 -7.08 9.95 40.32
CA SER A 38 -8.38 9.96 39.64
C SER A 38 -9.25 11.16 40.02
N SER A 39 -9.04 11.79 41.18
CA SER A 39 -9.81 12.97 41.61
C SER A 39 -9.53 14.21 40.75
N GLN A 40 -8.39 14.24 40.04
CA GLN A 40 -7.98 15.35 39.17
C GLN A 40 -8.37 15.12 37.70
N ARG A 41 -9.31 14.22 37.40
CA ARG A 41 -9.63 13.81 36.02
C ARG A 41 -9.96 14.98 35.10
N GLU A 42 -10.82 15.90 35.52
CA GLU A 42 -11.19 17.06 34.71
C GLU A 42 -10.00 17.97 34.42
N ALA A 43 -9.12 18.16 35.41
CA ALA A 43 -7.89 18.92 35.23
C ALA A 43 -6.92 18.21 34.27
N HIS A 44 -6.86 16.88 34.27
CA HIS A 44 -6.10 16.11 33.27
C HIS A 44 -6.63 16.29 31.85
N ILE A 45 -7.95 16.23 31.67
CA ILE A 45 -8.60 16.42 30.36
C ILE A 45 -8.32 17.83 29.84
N SER A 46 -8.56 18.86 30.68
CA SER A 46 -8.33 20.25 30.32
C SER A 46 -6.87 20.50 29.93
N ALA A 47 -5.91 20.02 30.73
CA ALA A 47 -4.49 20.17 30.43
C ALA A 47 -4.08 19.41 29.15
N PHE A 48 -4.62 18.22 28.94
CA PHE A 48 -4.33 17.41 27.75
C PHE A 48 -4.89 18.05 26.47
N LEU A 49 -6.14 18.52 26.50
CA LEU A 49 -6.75 19.22 25.36
C LEU A 49 -6.02 20.53 25.04
N ALA A 50 -5.61 21.29 26.06
CA ALA A 50 -4.83 22.51 25.85
C ALA A 50 -3.45 22.24 25.21
N TRP A 51 -2.84 21.07 25.49
CA TRP A 51 -1.58 20.66 24.90
C TRP A 51 -1.72 20.06 23.49
N LEU A 52 -2.86 19.44 23.20
CA LEU A 52 -3.08 18.72 21.95
C LEU A 52 -3.18 19.71 20.77
N PRO A 53 -2.51 19.47 19.62
CA PRO A 53 -2.70 20.32 18.45
C PRO A 53 -4.16 20.38 18.01
N LYS A 54 -4.62 21.56 17.59
CA LYS A 54 -6.03 21.79 17.21
C LYS A 54 -6.54 20.78 16.16
N THR A 55 -5.69 20.41 15.21
CA THR A 55 -6.00 19.38 14.19
C THR A 55 -6.32 18.01 14.79
N LEU A 56 -5.70 17.64 15.91
CA LEU A 56 -6.03 16.40 16.62
C LEU A 56 -7.20 16.58 17.58
N GLN A 57 -7.36 17.75 18.21
CA GLN A 57 -8.54 18.05 19.04
C GLN A 57 -9.83 17.89 18.23
N GLU A 58 -9.80 18.32 16.97
CA GLU A 58 -10.93 18.28 16.03
C GLU A 58 -11.02 16.96 15.24
N ALA A 59 -10.15 15.98 15.52
CA ALA A 59 -10.17 14.69 14.83
C ALA A 59 -11.52 13.98 15.08
N PRO A 60 -12.31 13.72 14.02
CA PRO A 60 -13.66 13.19 14.19
C PRO A 60 -13.61 11.79 14.81
N GLY A 61 -14.56 11.50 15.69
CA GLY A 61 -14.69 10.18 16.32
C GLY A 61 -13.66 9.81 17.39
N ILE A 62 -12.73 10.71 17.76
CA ILE A 62 -11.85 10.54 18.93
C ILE A 62 -12.33 11.42 20.07
N ASP A 63 -12.91 10.79 21.10
CA ASP A 63 -13.24 11.48 22.34
C ASP A 63 -12.04 11.48 23.30
N TRP A 64 -11.17 12.48 23.17
CA TRP A 64 -9.97 12.61 24.00
C TRP A 64 -10.28 12.66 25.50
N ALA A 65 -11.49 13.07 25.92
CA ALA A 65 -11.90 13.06 27.32
C ALA A 65 -12.07 11.65 27.90
N ARG A 66 -12.06 10.59 27.06
CA ARG A 66 -12.05 9.19 27.49
C ARG A 66 -10.65 8.58 27.61
N LEU A 67 -9.60 9.28 27.13
CA LEU A 67 -8.24 8.75 27.14
C LEU A 67 -7.71 8.65 28.60
N PRO A 68 -7.22 7.48 29.08
CA PRO A 68 -6.84 7.33 30.48
C PRO A 68 -5.82 8.38 30.95
N SER A 69 -5.98 8.93 32.16
CA SER A 69 -5.10 10.00 32.68
C SER A 69 -3.63 9.63 32.61
N ARG A 70 -3.27 8.38 32.94
CA ARG A 70 -1.89 7.91 32.85
C ARG A 70 -1.33 7.95 31.43
N THR A 71 -2.16 7.66 30.42
CA THR A 71 -1.78 7.73 29.00
C THR A 71 -1.65 9.19 28.54
N MET A 72 -2.57 10.09 28.94
CA MET A 72 -2.45 11.54 28.70
C MET A 72 -1.12 12.08 29.26
N GLY A 73 -0.85 11.79 30.54
CA GLY A 73 0.37 12.22 31.21
C GLY A 73 1.64 11.61 30.63
N TYR A 74 1.56 10.45 29.96
CA TYR A 74 2.69 9.88 29.22
C TYR A 74 2.93 10.64 27.91
N LEU A 75 1.89 10.88 27.12
CA LEU A 75 1.99 11.61 25.85
C LEU A 75 2.51 13.03 26.07
N MET A 76 1.97 13.76 27.05
CA MET A 76 2.39 15.12 27.37
C MET A 76 3.82 15.24 27.89
N ARG A 77 4.30 14.26 28.67
CA ARG A 77 5.64 14.36 29.29
C ARG A 77 6.74 13.73 28.46
N THR A 78 6.45 12.62 27.80
CA THR A 78 7.46 11.78 27.14
C THR A 78 7.40 11.91 25.63
N ALA A 79 6.20 11.97 25.04
CA ALA A 79 6.07 12.07 23.60
C ALA A 79 6.16 13.52 23.10
N ALA A 80 5.89 14.52 23.94
CA ALA A 80 5.89 15.94 23.53
C ALA A 80 7.18 16.43 22.89
N SER A 81 8.35 15.91 23.30
CA SER A 81 9.64 16.25 22.71
C SER A 81 9.96 15.43 21.44
N SER A 82 9.11 14.46 21.07
CA SER A 82 9.30 13.62 19.90
C SER A 82 8.80 14.34 18.65
N PRO A 83 9.54 14.31 17.52
CA PRO A 83 9.01 14.76 16.24
C PRO A 83 7.77 13.95 15.80
N ASP A 84 7.57 12.76 16.37
CA ASP A 84 6.46 11.85 16.07
C ASP A 84 5.27 11.98 17.04
N VAL A 85 5.22 13.05 17.85
CA VAL A 85 4.18 13.23 18.88
C VAL A 85 2.76 13.17 18.31
N ILE A 86 2.52 13.82 17.16
CA ILE A 86 1.22 13.86 16.48
C ILE A 86 0.80 12.44 16.03
N PRO A 87 1.59 11.72 15.21
CA PRO A 87 1.21 10.39 14.74
C PRO A 87 1.13 9.35 15.87
N ILE A 88 1.97 9.45 16.91
CA ILE A 88 1.84 8.60 18.10
C ILE A 88 0.51 8.88 18.80
N THR A 89 0.18 10.15 19.04
CA THR A 89 -1.04 10.54 19.76
C THR A 89 -2.28 10.13 18.98
N LEU A 90 -2.29 10.34 17.66
CA LEU A 90 -3.35 9.88 16.77
C LEU A 90 -3.55 8.37 16.84
N ALA A 91 -2.47 7.58 16.68
CA ALA A 91 -2.55 6.12 16.72
C ALA A 91 -3.15 5.60 18.04
N ILE A 92 -2.81 6.25 19.15
CA ILE A 92 -3.36 5.92 20.48
C ILE A 92 -4.82 6.34 20.63
N GLY A 93 -5.19 7.51 20.09
CA GLY A 93 -6.59 7.95 20.02
C GLY A 93 -7.45 6.95 19.25
N CYS A 94 -6.98 6.49 18.08
CA CYS A 94 -7.65 5.49 17.25
C CYS A 94 -7.82 4.13 17.94
N ALA A 95 -6.89 3.77 18.83
CA ALA A 95 -6.92 2.50 19.55
C ALA A 95 -7.76 2.52 20.84
N MET A 96 -8.18 3.70 21.29
CA MET A 96 -8.73 3.91 22.64
C MET A 96 -9.98 3.07 22.94
N ASP A 97 -10.85 2.88 21.96
CA ASP A 97 -12.10 2.11 22.13
C ASP A 97 -11.89 0.59 22.07
N GLY A 98 -10.81 0.14 21.44
CA GLY A 98 -10.57 -1.28 21.20
C GLY A 98 -9.46 -1.87 22.05
N MET A 99 -8.91 -1.13 23.02
CA MET A 99 -7.78 -1.54 23.83
C MET A 99 -7.97 -1.21 25.31
N LYS A 100 -7.55 -2.13 26.20
CA LYS A 100 -7.55 -1.89 27.65
C LYS A 100 -6.62 -0.72 28.01
N ASN A 101 -7.02 0.07 29.01
CA ASN A 101 -6.29 1.28 29.46
C ASN A 101 -4.79 1.06 29.72
N ASN A 102 -4.42 -0.06 30.36
CA ASN A 102 -3.03 -0.38 30.62
C ASN A 102 -2.24 -0.67 29.33
N ARG A 103 -2.87 -1.33 28.35
CA ARG A 103 -2.25 -1.62 27.06
C ARG A 103 -2.08 -0.37 26.20
N LEU A 104 -3.00 0.61 26.27
CA LEU A 104 -2.84 1.89 25.59
C LEU A 104 -1.55 2.61 26.02
N TYR A 105 -1.31 2.67 27.34
CA TYR A 105 -0.07 3.22 27.87
C TYR A 105 1.16 2.45 27.38
N THR A 106 1.15 1.12 27.49
CA THR A 106 2.27 0.27 27.05
C THR A 106 2.55 0.43 25.57
N ASN A 107 1.53 0.45 24.72
CA ASN A 107 1.69 0.60 23.29
C ASN A 107 2.15 2.01 22.90
N ALA A 108 1.68 3.06 23.59
CA ALA A 108 2.22 4.41 23.42
C ALA A 108 3.72 4.43 23.73
N SER A 109 4.12 3.76 24.82
CA SER A 109 5.52 3.65 25.21
C SER A 109 6.36 2.87 24.20
N HIS A 110 5.87 1.73 23.72
CA HIS A 110 6.54 0.91 22.72
C HIS A 110 6.69 1.66 21.40
N LEU A 111 5.64 2.30 20.91
CA LEU A 111 5.67 3.05 19.65
C LEU A 111 6.63 4.23 19.75
N THR A 112 6.59 5.01 20.83
CA THR A 112 7.53 6.12 21.07
C THR A 112 8.97 5.62 21.10
N GLY A 113 9.22 4.51 21.81
CA GLY A 113 10.54 3.89 21.92
C GLY A 113 11.05 3.38 20.58
N LEU A 114 10.19 2.74 19.78
CA LEU A 114 10.50 2.24 18.44
C LEU A 114 10.91 3.39 17.52
N LEU A 115 10.05 4.39 17.37
CA LEU A 115 10.30 5.50 16.44
C LEU A 115 11.55 6.27 16.84
N ARG A 116 11.73 6.56 18.13
CA ARG A 116 12.98 7.17 18.62
C ARG A 116 14.21 6.33 18.28
N ARG A 117 14.13 5.01 18.42
CA ARG A 117 15.23 4.10 18.08
C ARG A 117 15.51 4.09 16.58
N LEU A 118 14.47 4.00 15.75
CA LEU A 118 14.59 4.07 14.29
C LEU A 118 15.26 5.38 13.84
N ARG A 119 14.91 6.50 14.47
CA ARG A 119 15.56 7.80 14.19
C ARG A 119 17.02 7.84 14.61
N VAL A 120 17.31 7.50 15.87
CA VAL A 120 18.65 7.66 16.45
C VAL A 120 19.65 6.64 15.89
N GLN A 121 19.22 5.39 15.68
CA GLN A 121 20.11 4.29 15.30
C GLN A 121 20.10 3.98 13.80
N TYR A 122 19.00 4.24 13.11
CA TYR A 122 18.81 3.85 11.70
C TYR A 122 18.54 5.05 10.78
N GLY A 123 18.73 6.27 11.29
CA GLY A 123 18.68 7.48 10.47
C GLY A 123 17.30 7.83 9.91
N LEU A 124 16.20 7.30 10.48
CA LEU A 124 14.84 7.64 10.06
C LEU A 124 14.62 9.17 10.17
N GLN A 125 14.43 9.84 9.04
CA GLN A 125 14.14 11.29 8.98
C GLN A 125 12.64 11.55 8.90
N GLU A 126 11.90 10.73 8.17
CA GLU A 126 10.47 10.87 7.96
C GLU A 126 9.73 9.55 8.19
N LEU A 127 8.49 9.62 8.67
CA LEU A 127 7.66 8.42 8.84
C LEU A 127 7.30 7.75 7.51
N SER A 128 7.36 8.50 6.40
CA SER A 128 7.20 7.96 5.05
C SER A 128 8.22 6.88 4.72
N GLN A 129 9.41 6.89 5.34
CA GLN A 129 10.46 5.90 5.15
C GLN A 129 10.18 4.57 5.86
N LEU A 130 9.18 4.50 6.75
CA LEU A 130 8.72 3.23 7.32
C LEU A 130 8.03 2.33 6.28
N LYS A 131 7.68 2.86 5.11
CA LYS A 131 7.22 2.05 3.97
C LYS A 131 8.37 1.35 3.24
N ASP A 132 9.60 1.82 3.42
CA ASP A 132 10.78 1.30 2.77
C ASP A 132 11.27 0.05 3.51
N ARG A 133 11.50 -1.01 2.74
CA ARG A 133 12.05 -2.27 3.23
C ARG A 133 13.44 -2.09 3.82
N HIS A 134 14.23 -1.18 3.28
CA HIS A 134 15.62 -0.97 3.70
C HIS A 134 15.76 -0.62 5.19
N THR A 135 14.90 0.28 5.70
CA THR A 135 14.90 0.68 7.12
C THR A 135 14.65 -0.52 8.05
N TRP A 136 13.72 -1.40 7.68
CA TRP A 136 13.38 -2.58 8.47
C TRP A 136 14.42 -3.69 8.33
N GLU A 137 15.03 -3.84 7.16
CA GLU A 137 16.15 -4.76 6.95
C GLU A 137 17.34 -4.37 7.83
N GLN A 138 17.76 -3.11 7.82
CA GLN A 138 18.80 -2.64 8.74
C GLN A 138 18.42 -2.88 10.22
N PHE A 139 17.13 -2.73 10.56
CA PHE A 139 16.63 -2.98 11.91
C PHE A 139 16.73 -4.45 12.35
N ILE A 140 16.72 -5.42 11.43
CA ILE A 140 16.78 -6.86 11.75
C ILE A 140 18.10 -7.52 11.36
N GLU A 141 18.88 -6.91 10.48
CA GLU A 141 20.07 -7.52 9.87
C GLU A 141 21.11 -7.88 10.93
N GLY A 142 21.59 -9.14 10.83
CA GLY A 142 22.65 -9.69 11.67
C GLY A 142 22.30 -9.86 13.14
N ARG A 143 21.02 -9.73 13.56
CA ARG A 143 20.63 -9.73 14.98
C ARG A 143 19.45 -10.63 15.28
N THR A 144 19.51 -11.26 16.45
CA THR A 144 18.34 -11.91 17.06
C THR A 144 17.58 -10.88 17.89
N LEU A 145 16.30 -10.66 17.57
CA LEU A 145 15.47 -9.73 18.32
C LEU A 145 15.16 -10.28 19.72
N SER A 146 15.30 -9.42 20.72
CA SER A 146 14.85 -9.73 22.08
C SER A 146 13.32 -9.83 22.16
N SER A 147 12.80 -10.54 23.16
CA SER A 147 11.35 -10.62 23.41
C SER A 147 10.70 -9.24 23.59
N GLY A 148 11.42 -8.28 24.17
CA GLY A 148 10.99 -6.89 24.28
C GLY A 148 10.86 -6.20 22.92
N GLU A 149 11.82 -6.40 22.02
CA GLU A 149 11.77 -5.85 20.65
C GLU A 149 10.65 -6.46 19.82
N VAL A 150 10.45 -7.77 19.93
CA VAL A 150 9.30 -8.44 19.30
C VAL A 150 7.99 -7.84 19.81
N SER A 151 7.87 -7.60 21.12
CA SER A 151 6.68 -6.97 21.71
C SER A 151 6.46 -5.53 21.21
N VAL A 152 7.54 -4.81 20.92
CA VAL A 152 7.49 -3.47 20.33
C VAL A 152 7.00 -3.50 18.89
N LEU A 153 7.51 -4.43 18.08
CA LEU A 153 7.06 -4.63 16.69
C LEU A 153 5.60 -5.07 16.62
N VAL A 154 5.16 -5.97 17.50
CA VAL A 154 3.76 -6.37 17.62
C VAL A 154 2.87 -5.18 17.98
N ALA A 155 3.32 -4.31 18.90
CA ALA A 155 2.57 -3.11 19.26
C ALA A 155 2.46 -2.13 18.09
N TYR A 156 3.54 -1.94 17.31
CA TYR A 156 3.54 -1.14 16.10
C TYR A 156 2.52 -1.68 15.08
N ASP A 157 2.63 -2.96 14.71
CA ASP A 157 1.73 -3.59 13.74
C ASP A 157 0.27 -3.53 14.21
N THR A 158 0.02 -3.81 15.48
CA THR A 158 -1.32 -3.70 16.07
C THR A 158 -1.88 -2.29 15.93
N LEU A 159 -1.09 -1.23 16.17
CA LEU A 159 -1.57 0.14 16.03
C LEU A 159 -1.79 0.54 14.56
N SER A 160 -0.85 0.20 13.67
CA SER A 160 -0.91 0.58 12.25
C SER A 160 -1.97 -0.20 11.48
N SER A 161 -1.98 -1.51 11.63
CA SER A 161 -2.71 -2.43 10.76
C SER A 161 -4.15 -2.64 11.22
N LEU A 162 -4.40 -2.54 12.54
CA LEU A 162 -5.73 -2.76 13.12
C LEU A 162 -6.42 -1.44 13.48
N TYR A 163 -5.86 -0.66 14.39
CA TYR A 163 -6.61 0.45 15.00
C TYR A 163 -6.67 1.69 14.12
N LEU A 164 -5.56 2.12 13.52
CA LEU A 164 -5.56 3.24 12.58
C LEU A 164 -6.45 2.97 11.37
N ARG A 165 -6.39 1.75 10.84
CA ARG A 165 -7.24 1.30 9.74
C ARG A 165 -8.73 1.29 10.11
N SER A 166 -9.06 0.67 11.24
CA SER A 166 -10.46 0.57 11.70
C SER A 166 -11.07 1.95 11.96
N PHE A 167 -10.27 2.86 12.53
CA PHE A 167 -10.66 4.25 12.75
C PHE A 167 -10.89 4.98 11.43
N TRP A 168 -9.97 4.89 10.47
CA TRP A 168 -10.13 5.57 9.17
C TRP A 168 -11.41 5.12 8.44
N VAL A 169 -11.71 3.82 8.47
CA VAL A 169 -12.92 3.24 7.88
C VAL A 169 -14.18 3.72 8.58
N LYS A 170 -14.14 3.84 9.91
CA LYS A 170 -15.26 4.35 10.72
C LYS A 170 -15.56 5.82 10.40
N GLU A 171 -14.54 6.67 10.29
CA GLU A 171 -14.74 8.11 10.10
C GLU A 171 -15.05 8.48 8.65
N HIS A 172 -14.57 7.71 7.68
CA HIS A 172 -14.87 7.93 6.26
C HIS A 172 -16.01 7.04 5.76
N PHE A 173 -16.76 6.43 6.68
CA PHE A 173 -17.71 5.36 6.41
C PHE A 173 -18.66 5.69 5.24
N GLU A 174 -19.21 6.91 5.20
CA GLU A 174 -20.15 7.33 4.15
C GLU A 174 -19.51 7.53 2.77
N GLN A 175 -18.20 7.80 2.72
CA GLN A 175 -17.44 7.94 1.48
C GLN A 175 -17.03 6.57 0.91
N LEU A 176 -17.18 5.50 1.70
CA LEU A 176 -16.83 4.14 1.30
C LEU A 176 -17.97 3.45 0.56
N SER A 177 -17.59 2.52 -0.31
CA SER A 177 -18.54 1.70 -1.05
C SER A 177 -19.45 0.92 -0.08
N TYR A 178 -20.69 0.66 -0.50
CA TYR A 178 -21.68 -0.07 0.31
C TYR A 178 -21.16 -1.41 0.84
N SER A 179 -20.32 -2.10 0.07
CA SER A 179 -19.73 -3.38 0.48
C SER A 179 -18.76 -3.21 1.66
N ILE A 180 -17.87 -2.22 1.63
CA ILE A 180 -16.96 -1.93 2.76
C ILE A 180 -17.77 -1.54 4.00
N ARG A 181 -18.81 -0.71 3.82
CA ARG A 181 -19.73 -0.29 4.88
C ARG A 181 -20.44 -1.47 5.55
N SER A 182 -21.06 -2.34 4.75
CA SER A 182 -21.76 -3.53 5.24
C SER A 182 -20.82 -4.50 5.96
N ASN A 183 -19.63 -4.71 5.39
CA ASN A 183 -18.62 -5.60 5.93
C ASN A 183 -18.07 -5.14 7.28
N TRP A 184 -17.88 -3.84 7.47
CA TRP A 184 -17.49 -3.26 8.75
C TRP A 184 -18.62 -3.33 9.78
N ARG A 185 -19.87 -2.99 9.40
CA ARG A 185 -21.04 -3.06 10.30
C ARG A 185 -21.29 -4.46 10.84
N LEU A 186 -21.13 -5.47 10.00
CA LEU A 186 -21.39 -6.86 10.38
C LEU A 186 -20.15 -7.54 10.99
N GLN A 187 -19.00 -6.84 11.09
CA GLN A 187 -17.71 -7.39 11.51
C GLN A 187 -17.35 -8.65 10.72
N LEU A 188 -17.38 -8.55 9.40
CA LEU A 188 -17.17 -9.67 8.48
C LEU A 188 -15.92 -9.46 7.60
N ALA A 189 -15.32 -10.56 7.13
CA ALA A 189 -14.02 -10.67 6.42
C ALA A 189 -12.90 -9.75 6.93
N ALA A 190 -12.43 -8.74 6.19
CA ALA A 190 -11.25 -7.94 6.59
C ALA A 190 -11.40 -7.17 7.92
N TYR A 191 -12.63 -7.13 8.47
CA TYR A 191 -12.98 -6.54 9.77
C TYR A 191 -13.54 -7.58 10.76
N ALA A 192 -13.49 -8.88 10.43
CA ALA A 192 -13.91 -9.93 11.36
C ALA A 192 -12.86 -10.12 12.47
N PRO A 193 -13.27 -10.44 13.70
CA PRO A 193 -12.34 -10.61 14.82
C PRO A 193 -11.20 -11.59 14.54
N GLU A 194 -11.46 -12.65 13.76
CA GLU A 194 -10.45 -13.67 13.43
C GLU A 194 -9.46 -13.24 12.32
N ASN A 195 -9.77 -12.18 11.57
CA ASN A 195 -8.95 -11.66 10.47
C ASN A 195 -8.21 -10.36 10.85
N ASN A 196 -8.25 -9.98 12.14
CA ASN A 196 -7.49 -8.86 12.70
C ASN A 196 -6.00 -9.19 12.92
N THR A 197 -5.51 -10.32 12.40
CA THR A 197 -4.10 -10.70 12.41
C THR A 197 -3.65 -10.95 10.97
N TYR A 198 -2.72 -10.10 10.52
CA TYR A 198 -2.06 -10.06 9.21
C TYR A 198 -2.85 -9.47 8.05
N PHE A 199 -2.15 -8.62 7.29
CA PHE A 199 -2.68 -7.81 6.21
C PHE A 199 -1.82 -7.93 4.94
N LEU A 200 -2.42 -8.43 3.87
CA LEU A 200 -2.07 -8.03 2.51
C LEU A 200 -3.40 -7.78 1.77
N GLN A 201 -3.75 -6.51 1.59
CA GLN A 201 -4.97 -6.09 0.88
C GLN A 201 -4.62 -5.78 -0.57
N TYR A 202 -5.31 -6.47 -1.47
CA TYR A 202 -5.27 -6.22 -2.90
C TYR A 202 -6.72 -6.26 -3.42
N GLU A 203 -7.14 -5.20 -4.11
CA GLU A 203 -8.57 -4.96 -4.38
C GLU A 203 -9.03 -5.35 -5.80
N GLY A 204 -8.18 -6.03 -6.58
CA GLY A 204 -8.50 -6.59 -7.92
C GLY A 204 -8.92 -8.08 -7.91
N PRO A 205 -9.46 -8.64 -9.02
CA PRO A 205 -9.73 -10.07 -9.15
C PRO A 205 -8.47 -10.93 -8.88
N SER A 206 -8.67 -12.16 -8.39
CA SER A 206 -7.57 -13.04 -7.94
C SER A 206 -6.52 -13.35 -9.02
N CYS A 207 -6.86 -13.22 -10.30
CA CYS A 207 -5.94 -13.29 -11.43
C CYS A 207 -5.03 -12.06 -11.60
N ASP A 208 -5.29 -10.96 -10.88
CA ASP A 208 -4.47 -9.75 -10.88
C ASP A 208 -3.45 -9.72 -9.71
N LEU A 209 -3.55 -10.68 -8.78
CA LEU A 209 -2.47 -11.03 -7.85
C LEU A 209 -1.44 -11.89 -8.60
N TYR A 210 -0.16 -11.51 -8.59
CA TYR A 210 0.90 -12.33 -9.19
C TYR A 210 0.91 -13.76 -8.61
N TRP A 211 1.38 -14.74 -9.39
CA TRP A 211 1.51 -16.21 -9.23
C TRP A 211 0.71 -16.98 -8.13
N PHE A 212 0.49 -16.43 -6.96
CA PHE A 212 -0.43 -16.86 -5.90
C PHE A 212 -1.91 -16.87 -6.35
N GLY A 213 -2.32 -16.00 -7.28
CA GLY A 213 -3.68 -15.92 -7.81
C GLY A 213 -4.20 -17.20 -8.50
N ASP A 214 -3.38 -17.77 -9.39
CA ASP A 214 -3.67 -18.99 -10.16
C ASP A 214 -3.65 -20.27 -9.31
N LEU A 215 -2.80 -20.34 -8.28
CA LEU A 215 -2.77 -21.44 -7.31
C LEU A 215 -4.09 -21.56 -6.54
N ILE A 216 -4.77 -20.43 -6.41
CA ILE A 216 -6.02 -20.30 -5.68
C ILE A 216 -7.23 -20.49 -6.60
N GLU A 217 -7.13 -20.07 -7.86
CA GLU A 217 -8.14 -20.35 -8.90
C GLU A 217 -8.14 -21.83 -9.35
N LYS A 218 -6.96 -22.47 -9.46
CA LYS A 218 -6.79 -23.88 -9.89
C LYS A 218 -6.75 -24.90 -8.74
N ARG A 219 -6.90 -24.46 -7.49
CA ARG A 219 -7.11 -25.32 -6.31
C ARG A 219 -5.94 -26.26 -5.99
N LEU A 220 -4.72 -25.80 -6.23
CA LEU A 220 -3.50 -26.60 -6.09
C LEU A 220 -2.90 -26.55 -4.67
N LEU A 221 -3.48 -25.74 -3.79
CA LEU A 221 -3.24 -25.79 -2.35
C LEU A 221 -4.38 -26.56 -1.69
N GLY A 222 -4.07 -27.69 -1.01
CA GLY A 222 -5.02 -28.41 -0.16
C GLY A 222 -5.62 -29.73 -0.67
N GLY A 223 -5.06 -30.38 -1.69
CA GLY A 223 -5.49 -31.75 -2.06
C GLY A 223 -4.91 -32.81 -1.12
N PRO A 224 -5.70 -33.75 -0.55
CA PRO A 224 -5.12 -34.88 0.16
C PRO A 224 -4.29 -35.74 -0.81
N PRO A 225 -3.11 -36.26 -0.40
CA PRO A 225 -2.24 -37.07 -1.26
C PRO A 225 -2.94 -38.26 -1.93
N GLU A 226 -4.04 -38.74 -1.35
CA GLU A 226 -4.81 -39.88 -1.84
C GLU A 226 -5.54 -39.64 -3.17
N ALA A 227 -5.77 -38.39 -3.60
CA ALA A 227 -6.39 -38.09 -4.89
C ALA A 227 -5.47 -38.47 -6.06
N VAL A 228 -4.16 -38.24 -5.92
CA VAL A 228 -3.15 -38.65 -6.92
C VAL A 228 -2.92 -40.17 -6.88
N ALA A 229 -3.13 -40.82 -5.72
CA ALA A 229 -3.06 -42.27 -5.61
C ALA A 229 -4.26 -43.00 -6.23
N ARG A 230 -5.45 -42.38 -6.26
CA ARG A 230 -6.68 -42.99 -6.81
C ARG A 230 -6.85 -42.79 -8.31
N GLU A 231 -6.22 -41.79 -8.93
CA GLU A 231 -6.16 -41.66 -10.39
C GLU A 231 -5.39 -42.82 -11.06
N ARG A 232 -4.49 -43.50 -10.33
CA ARG A 232 -3.84 -44.75 -10.80
C ARG A 232 -4.76 -45.98 -10.82
N LYS A 233 -5.97 -45.92 -10.23
CA LYS A 233 -6.89 -47.08 -10.10
C LYS A 233 -8.23 -46.92 -10.84
N GLY A 234 -8.27 -46.10 -11.89
CA GLY A 234 -9.31 -46.20 -12.94
C GLY A 234 -10.78 -46.12 -12.50
N GLN A 235 -11.09 -45.56 -11.33
CA GLN A 235 -12.49 -45.43 -10.89
C GLN A 235 -13.07 -44.06 -11.28
N PRO A 236 -14.21 -44.02 -11.99
CA PRO A 236 -14.87 -42.78 -12.37
C PRO A 236 -15.54 -42.16 -11.14
N GLN A 237 -15.01 -41.03 -10.67
CA GLN A 237 -15.60 -40.27 -9.57
C GLN A 237 -16.80 -39.46 -10.11
N LYS A 238 -18.02 -39.81 -9.67
CA LYS A 238 -19.21 -38.98 -9.87
C LYS A 238 -18.99 -37.62 -9.20
N ARG A 239 -19.05 -36.56 -10.01
CA ARG A 239 -18.93 -35.15 -9.63
C ARG A 239 -19.91 -34.79 -8.50
N GLY A 240 -19.38 -34.75 -7.27
CA GLY A 240 -19.95 -33.99 -6.15
C GLY A 240 -18.98 -32.85 -5.84
N SER A 241 -19.41 -31.63 -6.12
CA SER A 241 -18.64 -30.39 -6.00
C SER A 241 -18.28 -30.06 -4.55
N ASN A 242 -17.18 -30.61 -4.01
CA ASN A 242 -16.58 -30.11 -2.79
C ASN A 242 -15.39 -29.22 -3.12
N GLN A 243 -15.54 -27.95 -2.77
CA GLN A 243 -14.76 -26.83 -3.26
C GLN A 243 -13.55 -26.54 -2.36
N TYR A 244 -12.37 -26.64 -2.97
CA TYR A 244 -11.08 -26.16 -2.48
C TYR A 244 -11.05 -24.63 -2.50
N LEU A 245 -10.29 -24.03 -1.58
CA LEU A 245 -10.09 -22.58 -1.35
C LEU A 245 -11.36 -21.73 -1.54
N MET A 246 -12.00 -21.39 -0.41
CA MET A 246 -13.23 -20.62 -0.46
C MET A 246 -12.96 -19.11 -0.60
N VAL A 247 -13.31 -18.58 -1.76
CA VAL A 247 -13.48 -17.13 -1.99
C VAL A 247 -14.76 -16.71 -1.29
N LYS A 248 -14.68 -16.38 0.01
CA LYS A 248 -15.84 -15.86 0.76
C LYS A 248 -16.19 -14.41 0.37
N ARG A 249 -15.26 -13.69 -0.27
CA ARG A 249 -15.46 -12.36 -0.85
C ARG A 249 -14.61 -12.17 -2.11
N PRO A 250 -15.08 -11.42 -3.11
CA PRO A 250 -14.27 -11.07 -4.28
C PRO A 250 -12.96 -10.43 -3.84
N GLY A 251 -11.82 -10.97 -4.30
CA GLY A 251 -10.48 -10.42 -4.05
C GLY A 251 -9.80 -10.82 -2.73
N VAL A 252 -10.42 -11.64 -1.87
CA VAL A 252 -9.78 -12.11 -0.62
C VAL A 252 -9.64 -13.62 -0.62
N LEU A 253 -8.41 -14.08 -0.51
CA LEU A 253 -8.07 -15.50 -0.53
C LEU A 253 -7.79 -15.97 0.90
N SER A 254 -8.77 -16.67 1.46
CA SER A 254 -8.61 -17.35 2.74
C SER A 254 -8.23 -18.81 2.46
N PRO A 255 -7.05 -19.29 2.89
CA PRO A 255 -6.78 -20.72 2.87
C PRO A 255 -7.87 -21.44 3.67
N LEU A 256 -8.26 -22.65 3.24
CA LEU A 256 -9.13 -23.46 4.11
C LEU A 256 -8.43 -23.63 5.46
N ARG A 257 -9.22 -23.83 6.52
CA ARG A 257 -8.65 -24.07 7.87
C ARG A 257 -7.67 -25.25 7.87
N SER A 258 -7.85 -26.20 6.95
CA SER A 258 -6.92 -27.30 6.66
C SER A 258 -5.61 -26.85 6.03
N ASP A 259 -5.63 -25.90 5.09
CA ASP A 259 -4.47 -25.46 4.31
C ASP A 259 -3.58 -24.50 5.10
N SER A 260 -4.19 -23.71 5.98
CA SER A 260 -3.47 -22.89 6.96
C SER A 260 -2.79 -23.75 8.05
N VAL A 261 -3.39 -24.89 8.38
CA VAL A 261 -2.75 -25.92 9.21
C VAL A 261 -1.66 -26.67 8.42
N TRP A 262 -1.86 -26.94 7.12
CA TRP A 262 -0.89 -27.59 6.25
C TRP A 262 0.33 -26.70 5.97
N LEU A 263 0.17 -25.43 5.60
CA LEU A 263 1.27 -24.46 5.40
C LEU A 263 2.15 -24.35 6.65
N ARG A 264 1.52 -24.41 7.83
CA ARG A 264 2.20 -24.42 9.13
C ARG A 264 2.94 -25.74 9.43
N LEU A 265 2.50 -26.86 8.87
CA LEU A 265 3.11 -28.19 9.04
C LEU A 265 4.12 -28.55 7.93
N SER A 266 4.00 -27.94 6.75
CA SER A 266 4.81 -28.17 5.55
C SER A 266 5.97 -27.18 5.40
N ALA A 267 6.02 -26.14 6.25
CA ALA A 267 7.22 -25.33 6.44
C ALA A 267 8.34 -26.18 7.05
N ARG A 268 9.13 -26.83 6.18
CA ARG A 268 10.42 -27.40 6.56
C ARG A 268 11.47 -26.30 6.51
N SER A 269 12.38 -26.34 7.49
CA SER A 269 13.51 -25.42 7.51
C SER A 269 14.32 -25.57 6.21
N GLY A 270 14.42 -24.48 5.44
CA GLY A 270 15.26 -24.40 4.24
C GLY A 270 14.55 -24.40 2.88
N GLU A 271 13.23 -24.57 2.79
CA GLU A 271 12.50 -24.52 1.51
C GLU A 271 11.73 -23.20 1.32
N ILE A 272 11.80 -22.62 0.12
CA ILE A 272 11.11 -21.37 -0.24
C ILE A 272 9.63 -21.68 -0.54
N LEU A 273 8.77 -21.41 0.44
CA LEU A 273 7.31 -21.54 0.34
C LEU A 273 6.64 -20.38 -0.41
N PHE A 274 7.33 -19.25 -0.54
CA PHE A 274 6.85 -18.03 -1.17
C PHE A 274 8.04 -17.27 -1.77
N GLU A 275 8.00 -16.99 -3.07
CA GLU A 275 8.98 -16.16 -3.77
C GLU A 275 8.43 -14.72 -3.93
N PRO A 276 8.77 -13.80 -3.02
CA PRO A 276 8.31 -12.40 -3.06
C PRO A 276 8.79 -11.66 -4.31
N GLU A 277 9.87 -12.12 -4.92
CA GLU A 277 10.48 -11.48 -6.09
C GLU A 277 9.57 -11.54 -7.32
N THR A 278 8.89 -12.67 -7.55
CA THR A 278 7.91 -12.78 -8.64
C THR A 278 6.70 -11.86 -8.42
N LEU A 279 6.27 -11.63 -7.17
CA LEU A 279 5.21 -10.67 -6.82
C LEU A 279 5.64 -9.21 -6.98
N TYR A 280 6.93 -8.91 -6.78
CA TYR A 280 7.50 -7.59 -7.00
C TYR A 280 7.61 -7.25 -8.50
N ARG A 281 8.15 -8.18 -9.30
CA ARG A 281 8.28 -8.08 -10.78
C ARG A 281 6.94 -7.75 -11.43
N GLY A 282 5.95 -8.59 -11.15
CA GLY A 282 4.89 -8.07 -10.33
C GLY A 282 4.16 -6.77 -10.62
N VAL A 283 3.96 -6.13 -9.47
CA VAL A 283 3.53 -4.76 -9.29
C VAL A 283 4.35 -3.78 -10.15
N LEU A 284 5.65 -4.02 -10.35
CA LEU A 284 6.51 -3.16 -11.15
C LEU A 284 6.04 -3.06 -12.61
N PHE A 285 5.79 -4.19 -13.27
CA PHE A 285 5.30 -4.22 -14.66
C PHE A 285 3.90 -3.59 -14.78
N ALA A 286 3.01 -3.85 -13.82
CA ALA A 286 1.67 -3.28 -13.80
C ALA A 286 1.68 -1.75 -13.59
N ALA A 287 2.51 -1.26 -12.67
CA ALA A 287 2.69 0.17 -12.42
C ALA A 287 3.26 0.88 -13.66
N ALA A 288 4.20 0.26 -14.37
CA ALA A 288 4.75 0.81 -15.62
C ALA A 288 3.65 0.98 -16.69
N LEU A 289 2.86 -0.06 -16.93
CA LEU A 289 1.75 -0.02 -17.90
C LEU A 289 0.69 1.03 -17.52
N ALA A 290 0.29 1.10 -16.26
CA ALA A 290 -0.70 2.07 -15.79
C ALA A 290 -0.19 3.50 -15.94
N THR A 291 1.07 3.75 -15.58
CA THR A 291 1.69 5.09 -15.69
C THR A 291 1.79 5.51 -17.15
N LEU A 292 2.17 4.60 -18.06
CA LEU A 292 2.20 4.87 -19.50
C LEU A 292 0.80 5.24 -20.02
N ALA A 293 -0.20 4.41 -19.73
CA ALA A 293 -1.59 4.62 -20.15
C ALA A 293 -2.12 6.00 -19.71
N LEU A 294 -1.85 6.39 -18.46
CA LEU A 294 -2.26 7.68 -17.90
C LEU A 294 -1.50 8.87 -18.50
N THR A 295 -0.25 8.66 -18.93
CA THR A 295 0.59 9.73 -19.47
C THR A 295 0.20 10.09 -20.91
N ASN A 296 0.02 9.09 -21.77
CA ASN A 296 -0.12 9.30 -23.21
C ASN A 296 -1.45 8.82 -23.80
N GLY A 297 -2.35 8.27 -22.97
CA GLY A 297 -3.65 7.77 -23.41
C GLY A 297 -3.57 6.50 -24.27
N SER A 298 -2.42 5.83 -24.32
CA SER A 298 -2.23 4.62 -25.12
C SER A 298 -3.16 3.50 -24.69
N ARG A 299 -3.65 2.77 -25.68
CA ARG A 299 -4.45 1.55 -25.49
C ARG A 299 -3.53 0.39 -25.11
N VAL A 300 -4.09 -0.63 -24.49
CA VAL A 300 -3.34 -1.84 -24.10
C VAL A 300 -2.54 -2.44 -25.26
N SER A 301 -3.12 -2.49 -26.47
CA SER A 301 -2.42 -3.01 -27.66
C SER A 301 -1.24 -2.15 -28.13
N GLU A 302 -1.21 -0.87 -27.77
CA GLU A 302 -0.09 0.04 -28.04
C GLU A 302 0.98 -0.11 -26.95
N LEU A 303 0.56 -0.24 -25.68
CA LEU A 303 1.46 -0.44 -24.54
C LEU A 303 2.28 -1.73 -24.61
N LEU A 304 1.74 -2.80 -25.20
CA LEU A 304 2.48 -4.06 -25.37
C LEU A 304 3.64 -3.95 -26.38
N GLN A 305 3.66 -2.89 -27.19
CA GLN A 305 4.70 -2.66 -28.19
C GLN A 305 5.89 -1.86 -27.62
N VAL A 306 5.88 -1.55 -26.32
CA VAL A 306 6.96 -0.78 -25.70
C VAL A 306 8.22 -1.65 -25.69
N SER A 307 9.13 -1.31 -26.60
CA SER A 307 10.39 -1.98 -26.87
C SER A 307 11.58 -1.15 -26.39
N ALA A 308 12.61 -1.82 -25.88
CA ALA A 308 13.83 -1.19 -25.41
C ALA A 308 14.57 -0.40 -26.50
N THR A 309 14.27 -0.64 -27.78
CA THR A 309 14.95 -0.01 -28.93
C THR A 309 14.14 1.11 -29.59
N ARG A 310 12.98 1.50 -29.04
CA ARG A 310 12.04 2.44 -29.69
C ARG A 310 11.86 3.76 -28.94
N PHE A 311 12.80 4.09 -28.06
CA PHE A 311 12.85 5.37 -27.38
C PHE A 311 13.58 6.41 -28.24
N GLU A 312 13.03 7.61 -28.27
CA GLU A 312 13.68 8.79 -28.84
C GLU A 312 13.61 9.93 -27.84
N THR A 313 14.55 10.87 -27.94
CA THR A 313 14.54 12.09 -27.15
C THR A 313 14.29 13.27 -28.07
N LEU A 314 13.13 13.90 -27.93
CA LEU A 314 12.80 15.12 -28.64
C LEU A 314 13.30 16.31 -27.84
N VAL A 315 14.04 17.20 -28.49
CA VAL A 315 14.50 18.46 -27.88
C VAL A 315 13.57 19.58 -28.34
N VAL A 316 12.79 20.13 -27.43
CA VAL A 316 11.82 21.21 -27.72
C VAL A 316 12.15 22.46 -26.89
N ASP A 317 11.72 23.62 -27.36
CA ASP A 317 11.79 24.85 -26.57
C ASP A 317 10.79 24.81 -25.43
N GLU A 318 11.25 25.12 -24.22
CA GLU A 318 10.39 25.30 -23.06
C GLU A 318 9.53 26.54 -23.28
N LEU A 319 8.22 26.38 -23.14
CA LEU A 319 7.26 27.47 -23.24
C LEU A 319 6.80 27.86 -21.84
N LYS A 320 6.89 29.15 -21.51
CA LYS A 320 6.29 29.74 -20.30
C LYS A 320 5.25 30.75 -20.74
N ASN A 321 3.99 30.52 -20.37
CA ASN A 321 2.85 31.31 -20.86
C ASN A 321 2.80 31.39 -22.40
N GLN A 322 3.03 30.25 -23.07
CA GLN A 322 3.09 30.12 -24.54
C GLN A 322 4.24 30.89 -25.24
N GLN A 323 5.14 31.54 -24.50
CA GLN A 323 6.32 32.17 -25.07
C GLN A 323 7.57 31.31 -24.87
N PRO A 324 8.46 31.18 -25.88
CA PRO A 324 9.73 30.48 -25.73
C PRO A 324 10.60 31.13 -24.66
N THR A 325 11.10 30.34 -23.72
CA THR A 325 12.03 30.82 -22.69
C THR A 325 13.48 30.88 -23.18
N GLY A 326 13.75 30.30 -24.37
CA GLY A 326 15.10 30.06 -24.88
C GLY A 326 15.79 28.83 -24.26
N ARG A 327 15.17 28.20 -23.25
CA ARG A 327 15.65 26.95 -22.66
C ARG A 327 15.16 25.76 -23.49
N LYS A 328 16.05 24.83 -23.80
CA LYS A 328 15.70 23.55 -24.43
C LYS A 328 15.37 22.51 -23.34
N ILE A 329 14.29 21.76 -23.53
CA ILE A 329 13.91 20.61 -22.69
C ILE A 329 13.95 19.34 -23.53
N ALA A 330 14.45 18.26 -22.93
CA ALA A 330 14.46 16.93 -23.52
C ALA A 330 13.20 16.17 -23.07
N ILE A 331 12.44 15.65 -24.02
CA ILE A 331 11.23 14.86 -23.79
C ILE A 331 11.46 13.46 -24.30
N LEU A 332 11.33 12.48 -23.40
CA LEU A 332 11.40 11.07 -23.75
C LEU A 332 10.10 10.64 -24.42
N VAL A 333 10.20 10.05 -25.60
CA VAL A 333 9.07 9.52 -26.36
C VAL A 333 9.32 8.08 -26.79
N GLN A 334 8.24 7.36 -27.04
CA GLN A 334 8.27 5.99 -27.55
C GLN A 334 7.52 5.92 -28.88
N ASN A 335 8.09 5.23 -29.87
CA ASN A 335 7.51 5.12 -31.20
C ASN A 335 6.60 3.88 -31.31
N LEU A 336 5.27 4.06 -31.23
CA LEU A 336 4.28 2.98 -31.13
C LEU A 336 3.33 2.97 -32.34
N LEU A 337 2.80 1.79 -32.71
CA LEU A 337 1.82 1.65 -33.79
C LEU A 337 0.39 1.91 -33.26
N PRO A 338 -0.28 2.99 -33.69
CA PRO A 338 -1.58 3.35 -33.16
C PRO A 338 -2.69 2.41 -33.64
N LYS A 339 -3.82 2.41 -32.93
CA LYS A 339 -4.93 1.51 -33.23
C LYS A 339 -5.54 1.77 -34.61
N GLY A 340 -5.33 0.82 -35.51
CA GLY A 340 -5.91 0.80 -36.86
C GLY A 340 -4.83 0.79 -37.92
N SER A 341 -3.62 1.21 -37.53
CA SER A 341 -2.40 1.08 -38.30
C SER A 341 -1.87 -0.33 -38.28
N THR A 342 -1.26 -0.71 -39.39
CA THR A 342 -0.65 -2.01 -39.63
C THR A 342 0.77 -1.88 -40.20
N GLN A 343 1.17 -0.67 -40.62
CA GLN A 343 2.45 -0.45 -41.26
C GLN A 343 3.44 0.27 -40.33
N GLU A 344 4.71 -0.13 -40.38
CA GLU A 344 5.77 0.41 -39.53
C GLU A 344 6.01 1.93 -39.70
N ASN A 345 5.73 2.46 -40.90
CA ASN A 345 5.79 3.90 -41.20
C ASN A 345 4.61 4.70 -40.61
N GLU A 346 3.58 4.05 -40.08
CA GLU A 346 2.42 4.70 -39.46
C GLU A 346 2.58 4.87 -37.94
N ARG A 347 3.73 4.50 -37.37
CA ARG A 347 3.99 4.70 -35.94
C ARG A 347 4.00 6.18 -35.57
N GLN A 348 3.63 6.45 -34.33
CA GLN A 348 3.54 7.78 -33.77
C GLN A 348 4.32 7.87 -32.46
N PHE A 349 4.79 9.08 -32.13
CA PHE A 349 5.43 9.34 -30.85
C PHE A 349 4.40 9.46 -29.75
N PHE A 350 4.59 8.65 -28.71
CA PHE A 350 3.86 8.73 -27.47
C PHE A 350 4.76 9.23 -26.36
N LEU A 351 4.27 10.19 -25.57
CA LEU A 351 5.01 10.77 -24.46
C LEU A 351 5.28 9.70 -23.37
N ILE A 352 6.47 9.75 -22.79
CA ILE A 352 6.85 8.93 -21.65
C ILE A 352 7.15 9.86 -20.48
N SER A 353 6.40 9.72 -19.40
CA SER A 353 6.65 10.50 -18.19
C SER A 353 7.92 10.02 -17.52
N GLU A 354 8.55 10.90 -16.75
CA GLU A 354 9.78 10.56 -16.02
C GLU A 354 9.59 9.32 -15.13
N MET A 355 8.43 9.19 -14.47
CA MET A 355 8.12 8.01 -13.66
C MET A 355 8.00 6.74 -14.51
N ALA A 356 7.31 6.78 -15.65
CA ALA A 356 7.23 5.64 -16.55
C ALA A 356 8.63 5.22 -17.06
N GLY A 357 9.48 6.20 -17.40
CA GLY A 357 10.86 5.94 -17.82
C GLY A 357 11.68 5.24 -16.74
N ARG A 358 11.56 5.64 -15.47
CA ARG A 358 12.23 4.98 -14.34
C ARG A 358 11.77 3.53 -14.16
N LEU A 359 10.46 3.29 -14.18
CA LEU A 359 9.89 1.93 -14.05
C LEU A 359 10.34 1.02 -15.20
N LEU A 360 10.34 1.53 -16.44
CA LEU A 360 10.81 0.78 -17.62
C LEU A 360 12.31 0.49 -17.57
N THR A 361 13.11 1.43 -17.05
CA THR A 361 14.54 1.22 -16.84
C THR A 361 14.78 0.09 -15.85
N GLU A 362 14.04 0.07 -14.74
CA GLU A 362 14.14 -1.00 -13.75
C GLU A 362 13.72 -2.36 -14.31
N ILE A 363 12.65 -2.40 -15.10
CA ILE A 363 12.22 -3.61 -15.82
C ILE A 363 13.32 -4.10 -16.77
N GLY A 364 13.93 -3.18 -17.52
CA GLY A 364 15.04 -3.48 -18.42
C GLY A 364 16.22 -4.12 -17.69
N GLN A 365 16.66 -3.51 -16.60
CA GLN A 365 17.75 -4.02 -15.77
C GLN A 365 17.46 -5.43 -15.23
N GLN A 366 16.23 -5.69 -14.78
CA GLN A 366 15.85 -7.03 -14.29
C GLN A 366 15.82 -8.07 -15.42
N LEU A 367 15.36 -7.70 -16.61
CA LEU A 367 15.39 -8.58 -17.78
C LEU A 367 16.83 -8.86 -18.24
N GLU A 368 17.69 -7.85 -18.29
CA GLU A 368 19.10 -8.03 -18.60
C GLU A 368 19.80 -8.93 -17.59
N ALA A 369 19.59 -8.67 -16.28
CA ALA A 369 20.13 -9.51 -15.22
C ALA A 369 19.69 -10.98 -15.35
N ALA A 370 18.42 -11.21 -15.69
CA ALA A 370 17.89 -12.57 -15.87
C ALA A 370 18.35 -13.27 -17.15
N HIS A 371 18.74 -12.53 -18.19
CA HIS A 371 19.01 -13.06 -19.53
C HIS A 371 20.44 -12.82 -20.03
N GLY A 372 21.40 -12.69 -19.11
CA GLY A 372 22.82 -12.63 -19.44
C GLY A 372 23.26 -11.29 -20.05
N GLY A 373 22.74 -10.18 -19.52
CA GLY A 373 23.09 -8.81 -19.90
C GLY A 373 22.34 -8.27 -21.12
N ARG A 374 21.27 -8.94 -21.57
CA ARG A 374 20.46 -8.48 -22.72
C ARG A 374 18.98 -8.79 -22.52
N ILE A 375 18.11 -7.91 -23.01
CA ILE A 375 16.67 -8.16 -23.09
C ILE A 375 16.42 -9.10 -24.29
N PRO A 376 15.74 -10.24 -24.11
CA PRO A 376 15.53 -11.17 -25.21
C PRO A 376 14.57 -10.59 -26.25
N VAL A 377 14.82 -10.88 -27.52
CA VAL A 377 13.95 -10.49 -28.64
C VAL A 377 12.76 -11.45 -28.68
N VAL A 378 11.55 -10.91 -28.61
CA VAL A 378 10.31 -11.68 -28.63
C VAL A 378 9.68 -11.59 -30.01
N GLN A 379 9.35 -12.74 -30.59
CA GLN A 379 8.61 -12.82 -31.84
C GLN A 379 7.10 -12.88 -31.56
N PRO A 380 6.31 -11.90 -32.05
CA PRO A 380 4.87 -11.90 -31.87
C PRO A 380 4.19 -13.11 -32.55
N LEU A 381 3.11 -13.62 -31.94
CA LEU A 381 2.38 -14.80 -32.43
C LEU A 381 1.44 -14.43 -33.59
N ARG A 382 1.45 -15.24 -34.66
CA ARG A 382 0.85 -14.95 -35.99
C ARG A 382 -0.70 -15.03 -36.08
N GLN A 383 -1.48 -14.61 -35.07
CA GLN A 383 -2.94 -14.78 -35.10
C GLN A 383 -3.77 -13.57 -34.58
N THR A 384 -3.17 -12.41 -34.34
CA THR A 384 -3.88 -11.19 -33.90
C THR A 384 -3.22 -9.93 -34.48
N LYS A 385 -3.67 -8.73 -34.11
CA LYS A 385 -3.01 -7.43 -34.41
C LYS A 385 -1.50 -7.38 -34.09
N GLU A 386 -1.01 -8.34 -33.31
CA GLU A 386 0.40 -8.61 -33.07
C GLU A 386 1.15 -9.09 -34.33
N GLU A 387 0.46 -9.49 -35.40
CA GLU A 387 1.02 -9.89 -36.71
C GLU A 387 1.78 -8.76 -37.42
N ASP A 388 1.39 -7.51 -37.16
CA ASP A 388 2.03 -6.32 -37.73
C ASP A 388 3.30 -5.92 -36.95
N LEU A 389 3.57 -6.57 -35.82
CA LEU A 389 4.73 -6.30 -34.97
C LEU A 389 5.92 -7.16 -35.40
N ARG A 390 7.09 -6.52 -35.47
CA ARG A 390 8.35 -7.18 -35.76
C ARG A 390 8.93 -7.82 -34.49
N PRO A 391 9.82 -8.82 -34.60
CA PRO A 391 10.57 -9.29 -33.45
C PRO A 391 11.41 -8.15 -32.84
N GLU A 392 11.18 -7.83 -31.57
CA GLU A 392 11.89 -6.76 -30.85
C GLU A 392 12.12 -7.12 -29.37
N PRO A 393 13.06 -6.45 -28.68
CA PRO A 393 13.25 -6.59 -27.24
C PRO A 393 12.15 -5.83 -26.48
N TYR A 394 10.93 -6.34 -26.56
CA TYR A 394 9.80 -5.81 -25.82
C TYR A 394 10.04 -5.92 -24.31
N PHE A 395 9.69 -4.86 -23.56
CA PHE A 395 9.70 -4.95 -22.09
C PHE A 395 8.57 -5.85 -21.59
N PHE A 396 7.42 -5.82 -22.28
CA PHE A 396 6.24 -6.58 -21.90
C PHE A 396 6.15 -7.89 -22.68
N GLN A 397 6.97 -8.85 -22.26
CA GLN A 397 7.11 -10.17 -22.88
C GLN A 397 6.00 -11.12 -22.41
N ILE A 398 4.76 -10.85 -22.83
CA ILE A 398 3.59 -11.63 -22.39
C ILE A 398 3.28 -12.73 -23.42
N CYS A 399 3.15 -13.97 -22.97
CA CYS A 399 2.66 -15.07 -23.79
C CYS A 399 1.18 -14.82 -24.15
N SER A 400 0.90 -14.42 -25.40
CA SER A 400 -0.42 -13.91 -25.83
C SER A 400 -1.58 -14.91 -25.71
N GLY A 401 -1.30 -16.21 -25.54
CA GLY A 401 -2.30 -17.27 -25.35
C GLY A 401 -3.16 -17.10 -24.08
N MET A 402 -2.66 -16.47 -23.02
CA MET A 402 -3.40 -16.30 -21.75
C MET A 402 -4.22 -15.00 -21.68
N PHE A 403 -3.80 -13.93 -22.35
CA PHE A 403 -4.38 -12.58 -22.14
C PHE A 403 -5.72 -12.37 -22.89
N TRP A 404 -5.86 -12.91 -24.10
CA TRP A 404 -7.02 -12.64 -24.96
C TRP A 404 -8.30 -13.43 -24.61
N GLN A 405 -8.19 -14.63 -24.03
CA GLN A 405 -9.37 -15.40 -23.61
C GLN A 405 -10.12 -14.76 -22.44
N HIS A 406 -9.41 -14.07 -21.54
CA HIS A 406 -10.00 -13.48 -20.34
C HIS A 406 -10.67 -12.10 -20.59
N MET A 407 -10.20 -11.35 -21.60
CA MET A 407 -10.71 -10.01 -21.94
C MET A 407 -11.98 -9.99 -22.83
N ARG A 408 -12.18 -11.00 -23.70
CA ARG A 408 -13.38 -11.08 -24.58
C ARG A 408 -14.71 -11.19 -23.81
N GLY A 409 -14.72 -11.74 -22.59
CA GLY A 409 -15.92 -11.95 -21.78
C GLY A 409 -16.48 -10.69 -21.11
N LYS A 410 -15.63 -9.69 -20.81
CA LYS A 410 -16.02 -8.51 -20.00
C LYS A 410 -16.49 -7.30 -20.83
N PHE A 411 -16.15 -7.20 -22.11
CA PHE A 411 -16.55 -6.07 -22.98
C PHE A 411 -17.96 -6.17 -23.60
N LYS A 412 -18.60 -7.35 -23.61
CA LYS A 412 -19.98 -7.50 -24.14
C LYS A 412 -21.08 -6.81 -23.30
N LYS A 413 -20.75 -6.28 -22.11
CA LYS A 413 -21.73 -5.69 -21.17
C LYS A 413 -21.77 -4.16 -21.14
N PHE A 414 -21.04 -3.46 -22.02
CA PHE A 414 -20.92 -2.00 -21.99
C PHE A 414 -21.21 -1.27 -23.32
N GLN A 415 -22.07 -1.83 -24.18
CA GLN A 415 -22.63 -1.10 -25.32
C GLN A 415 -24.16 -1.16 -25.33
N LEU A 416 -24.78 0.02 -25.51
CA LEU A 416 -26.19 0.33 -25.79
C LEU A 416 -27.16 0.42 -24.60
N ARG A 417 -27.25 1.62 -24.01
CA ARG A 417 -28.53 2.33 -23.88
C ARG A 417 -28.38 3.74 -24.45
N GLN A 418 -28.84 3.91 -25.68
CA GLN A 418 -29.21 5.21 -26.22
C GLN A 418 -30.42 5.72 -25.41
N TRP A 419 -30.39 6.99 -25.03
CA TRP A 419 -31.59 7.75 -24.66
C TRP A 419 -31.99 8.65 -25.83
N PRO A 420 -33.30 8.79 -26.12
CA PRO A 420 -33.77 9.52 -27.28
C PRO A 420 -33.77 11.03 -27.04
N PHE A 421 -33.54 11.76 -28.14
CA PHE A 421 -33.82 13.18 -28.26
C PHE A 421 -35.34 13.44 -28.28
N SER A 422 -35.82 14.33 -27.42
CA SER A 422 -36.94 15.28 -27.59
C SER A 422 -37.03 16.11 -26.29
N CYS A 423 -37.20 17.43 -26.22
CA CYS A 423 -37.36 18.53 -27.17
C CYS A 423 -36.78 19.82 -26.54
N ILE A 424 -36.36 20.76 -27.37
CA ILE A 424 -36.30 22.20 -27.08
C ILE A 424 -37.50 22.82 -27.81
N ILE A 425 -38.30 23.65 -27.12
CA ILE A 425 -39.47 24.43 -27.60
C ILE A 425 -40.66 23.52 -27.97
N GLU A 426 -41.86 23.58 -27.40
CA GLU A 426 -42.72 24.64 -26.80
C GLU A 426 -43.32 24.21 -25.45
#